data_AF-A0A3A0CMF4-F1
#
_entry.id   AF-A0A3A0CMF4-F1
#
_cell.length_a   1.000
_cell.length_b   1.000
_cell.length_c   1.000
_cell.angle_alpha   90.00
_cell.angle_beta   90.00
_cell.angle_gamma   90.00
#
_symmetry.space_group_name_H-M   'P 1'
#
loop_
_entity.id
_entity.type
_entity.pdbx_description
1 polymer ?
#
loop_
_entity_poly.entity_id
_entity_poly.type
_entity_poly.pdbx_seq_one_letter_code
_entity_poly.pdbx_strand_id
1 'polypeptide(L)'
;MNQDCSELLILPPFNNLHAQVIDRTHGSPEIVTSGISMHFVIPTNTRSADKTNFWTYANALLGVNLAPNVGLTGHGLSGPMTRTPGGNDYSVTGIPITPIEDNGRENPYPLATITAKKNGVTMGTTQVVVPVSWEISCHLCHNTPNVSTATDILRAHDRLHGTQLELNKPVLCAGCHADPALGAPGQPGVSNFSSAMHTSHAPRMAMAGLKNECYACHPGVRTLCQRDVHLSRGMSCVDCHDSMLAVGSPTRRPWLDEPLCADCHQAEHPTWEFEEPGKLYKESRGHRGIMCAACHGSPHAVTPTITAADNLQAMVAQGHPGRIDTCTVCHSEVPSDPFPHRLTDDD
;
A
#
# COMPACT_ATOMS: atom_id res chain seq x y z
N MET A 1 -5.49 16.84 -0.87
CA MET A 1 -6.70 16.94 -1.72
C MET A 1 -7.68 15.81 -1.47
N ASN A 2 -7.22 14.57 -1.26
CA ASN A 2 -8.07 13.37 -1.28
C ASN A 2 -9.01 13.18 -0.06
N GLN A 3 -9.31 14.25 0.69
CA GLN A 3 -10.23 14.25 1.82
C GLN A 3 -11.69 14.44 1.39
N ASP A 4 -11.92 15.23 0.33
CA ASP A 4 -13.26 15.62 -0.15
C ASP A 4 -13.59 14.91 -1.46
N CYS A 5 -14.67 14.14 -1.46
CA CYS A 5 -15.17 13.35 -2.58
C CYS A 5 -16.37 14.00 -3.29
N SER A 6 -16.75 15.24 -2.94
CA SER A 6 -17.90 15.93 -3.53
C SER A 6 -17.66 16.41 -4.96
N GLU A 7 -16.40 16.52 -5.38
CA GLU A 7 -16.02 17.04 -6.69
C GLU A 7 -15.36 15.98 -7.58
N LEU A 8 -14.38 15.25 -7.06
CA LEU A 8 -13.74 14.15 -7.76
C LEU A 8 -13.21 13.09 -6.79
N LEU A 9 -12.95 11.89 -7.31
CA LEU A 9 -12.29 10.81 -6.60
C LEU A 9 -11.23 10.18 -7.50
N ILE A 10 -9.99 10.11 -6.98
CA ILE A 10 -8.89 9.37 -7.59
C ILE A 10 -8.91 7.92 -7.10
N LEU A 11 -8.73 7.73 -5.79
CA LEU A 11 -8.82 6.43 -5.14
C LEU A 11 -9.59 6.55 -3.81
N PRO A 12 -10.45 5.57 -3.49
CA PRO A 12 -11.17 5.52 -2.23
C PRO A 12 -10.24 5.15 -1.06
N PRO A 13 -10.65 5.38 0.20
CA PRO A 13 -9.97 4.82 1.36
C PRO A 13 -9.85 3.30 1.26
N PHE A 14 -8.62 2.80 1.18
CA PHE A 14 -8.36 1.38 0.97
C PHE A 14 -6.97 0.99 1.49
N ASN A 15 -6.91 0.05 2.42
CA ASN A 15 -5.65 -0.55 2.87
C ASN A 15 -5.83 -2.06 3.10
N ASN A 16 -4.73 -2.81 3.01
CA ASN A 16 -4.71 -4.25 3.19
C ASN A 16 -3.71 -4.62 4.28
N LEU A 17 -4.06 -5.61 5.09
CA LEU A 17 -3.14 -6.23 6.04
C LEU A 17 -2.99 -7.71 5.70
N HIS A 18 -1.76 -8.21 5.86
CA HIS A 18 -1.42 -9.62 5.77
C HIS A 18 -0.72 -10.06 7.05
N ALA A 19 -0.90 -11.31 7.45
CA ALA A 19 -0.27 -11.89 8.63
C ALA A 19 0.01 -13.38 8.44
N GLN A 20 1.18 -13.81 8.88
CA GLN A 20 1.52 -15.22 9.05
C GLN A 20 1.74 -15.52 10.53
N VAL A 21 1.38 -16.74 10.93
CA VAL A 21 1.62 -17.23 12.28
C VAL A 21 2.59 -18.39 12.20
N ILE A 22 3.68 -18.29 12.95
CA ILE A 22 4.72 -19.33 12.99
C ILE A 22 4.62 -20.05 14.34
N ASP A 23 4.31 -21.34 14.31
CA ASP A 23 4.44 -22.21 15.48
C ASP A 23 5.92 -22.58 15.64
N ARG A 24 6.45 -22.26 16.82
CA ARG A 24 7.84 -22.52 17.22
C ARG A 24 7.94 -23.53 18.37
N THR A 25 6.83 -24.17 18.74
CA THR A 25 6.75 -25.06 19.91
C THR A 25 7.28 -26.47 19.64
N HIS A 26 7.49 -26.81 18.37
CA HIS A 26 8.12 -28.04 17.93
C HIS A 26 9.39 -27.71 17.13
N GLY A 27 10.34 -28.67 17.05
CA GLY A 27 11.73 -28.43 16.61
C GLY A 27 11.87 -27.52 15.39
N SER A 28 11.20 -27.85 14.29
CA SER A 28 11.16 -27.02 13.07
C SER A 28 9.96 -26.07 13.07
N PRO A 29 10.11 -24.79 12.68
CA PRO A 29 8.99 -23.86 12.59
C PRO A 29 7.96 -24.30 11.56
N GLU A 30 6.68 -24.10 11.87
CA GLU A 30 5.56 -24.36 10.94
C GLU A 30 4.70 -23.12 10.75
N ILE A 31 4.30 -22.86 9.51
CA ILE A 31 3.33 -21.81 9.19
C ILE A 31 1.93 -22.32 9.49
N VAL A 32 1.30 -21.77 10.53
CA VAL A 32 -0.04 -22.16 10.95
C VAL A 32 -1.08 -21.51 10.06
N THR A 33 -1.90 -22.34 9.39
CA THR A 33 -2.96 -21.87 8.47
C THR A 33 -4.36 -22.38 8.83
N SER A 34 -4.50 -23.12 9.92
CA SER A 34 -5.78 -23.64 10.40
C SER A 34 -5.79 -23.79 11.93
N GLY A 35 -6.98 -23.99 12.51
CA GLY A 35 -7.12 -24.19 13.96
C GLY A 35 -6.87 -22.95 14.82
N ILE A 36 -6.71 -21.77 14.20
CA ILE A 36 -6.57 -20.46 14.85
C ILE A 36 -7.55 -19.45 14.27
N SER A 37 -7.85 -18.41 15.04
CA SER A 37 -8.55 -17.22 14.56
C SER A 37 -7.62 -16.01 14.61
N MET A 38 -7.71 -15.17 13.58
CA MET A 38 -6.92 -13.94 13.45
C MET A 38 -7.83 -12.73 13.56
N HIS A 39 -7.40 -11.72 14.30
CA HIS A 39 -8.13 -10.47 14.48
C HIS A 39 -7.19 -9.28 14.42
N PHE A 40 -7.63 -8.18 13.83
CA PHE A 40 -6.89 -6.92 13.82
C PHE A 40 -7.73 -5.79 14.41
N VAL A 41 -7.05 -4.78 14.94
CA VAL A 41 -7.65 -3.50 15.37
C VAL A 41 -6.66 -2.38 15.09
N ILE A 42 -7.17 -1.19 14.75
CA ILE A 42 -6.38 0.03 14.62
C ILE A 42 -6.78 0.97 15.77
N PRO A 43 -6.09 0.91 16.94
CA PRO A 43 -6.62 1.46 18.18
C PRO A 43 -6.81 2.98 18.17
N THR A 44 -6.01 3.70 17.39
CA THR A 44 -6.07 5.18 17.33
C THR A 44 -7.04 5.71 16.28
N ASN A 45 -7.62 4.82 15.46
CA ASN A 45 -8.40 5.20 14.29
C ASN A 45 -9.55 4.21 14.06
N THR A 46 -10.57 4.30 14.90
CA THR A 46 -11.70 3.36 14.93
C THR A 46 -12.88 3.80 14.07
N ARG A 47 -12.87 5.05 13.60
CA ARG A 47 -13.90 5.66 12.75
C ARG A 47 -13.27 6.49 11.64
N SER A 48 -13.91 6.50 10.49
CA SER A 48 -13.46 7.23 9.29
C SER A 48 -14.57 8.08 8.66
N ALA A 49 -15.84 7.68 8.84
CA ALA A 49 -16.98 8.30 8.17
C ALA A 49 -17.31 9.72 8.62
N ASP A 50 -16.76 10.16 9.74
CA ASP A 50 -16.87 11.54 10.23
C ASP A 50 -15.68 12.43 9.82
N LYS A 51 -14.67 11.86 9.15
CA LYS A 51 -13.40 12.53 8.80
C LYS A 51 -13.30 12.87 7.30
N THR A 52 -14.15 12.24 6.49
CA THR A 52 -14.30 12.46 5.05
C THR A 52 -15.76 12.23 4.65
N ASN A 53 -16.20 12.83 3.55
CA ASN A 53 -17.54 12.63 2.97
C ASN A 53 -17.61 11.45 1.98
N PHE A 54 -16.60 10.57 1.92
CA PHE A 54 -16.57 9.43 1.00
C PHE A 54 -17.87 8.60 1.00
N TRP A 55 -18.40 8.22 2.17
CA TRP A 55 -19.62 7.40 2.28
C TRP A 55 -20.86 8.10 1.71
N THR A 56 -20.92 9.43 1.77
CA THR A 56 -22.00 10.21 1.17
C THR A 56 -21.99 10.12 -0.35
N TYR A 57 -20.79 10.08 -0.95
CA TYR A 57 -20.61 10.08 -2.41
C TYR A 57 -20.31 8.71 -3.02
N ALA A 58 -20.15 7.67 -2.21
CA ALA A 58 -19.80 6.32 -2.66
C ALA A 58 -20.80 5.78 -3.70
N ASN A 59 -22.10 6.07 -3.55
CA ASN A 59 -23.10 5.64 -4.53
C ASN A 59 -22.94 6.38 -5.87
N ALA A 60 -22.79 7.71 -5.84
CA ALA A 60 -22.63 8.52 -7.04
C ALA A 60 -21.32 8.21 -7.80
N LEU A 61 -20.24 7.94 -7.06
CA LEU A 61 -18.91 7.70 -7.62
C LEU A 61 -18.68 6.24 -8.05
N LEU A 62 -19.13 5.28 -7.24
CA LEU A 62 -18.76 3.86 -7.36
C LEU A 62 -19.98 2.94 -7.49
N GLY A 63 -21.21 3.46 -7.46
CA GLY A 63 -22.44 2.67 -7.56
C GLY A 63 -22.74 1.79 -6.33
N VAL A 64 -22.05 2.01 -5.21
CA VAL A 64 -22.17 1.19 -3.99
C VAL A 64 -22.79 1.96 -2.83
N ASN A 65 -23.60 1.26 -2.03
CA ASN A 65 -24.11 1.78 -0.77
C ASN A 65 -23.33 1.14 0.37
N LEU A 66 -22.50 1.94 1.05
CA LEU A 66 -21.65 1.46 2.14
C LEU A 66 -22.20 1.94 3.48
N ALA A 67 -22.21 1.06 4.47
CA ALA A 67 -22.43 1.48 5.84
C ALA A 67 -21.25 2.37 6.31
N PRO A 68 -21.48 3.38 7.17
CA PRO A 68 -20.41 4.19 7.74
C PRO A 68 -19.29 3.32 8.34
N ASN A 69 -18.04 3.69 8.09
CA ASN A 69 -16.83 2.99 8.55
C ASN A 69 -16.60 1.59 7.96
N VAL A 70 -17.39 1.19 6.96
CA VAL A 70 -17.20 -0.06 6.21
C VAL A 70 -16.63 0.26 4.83
N GLY A 71 -15.56 -0.44 4.46
CA GLY A 71 -14.88 -0.28 3.17
C GLY A 71 -15.48 -1.14 2.07
N LEU A 72 -14.90 -1.03 0.87
CA LEU A 72 -15.46 -1.63 -0.36
C LEU A 72 -15.54 -3.16 -0.36
N THR A 73 -14.76 -3.81 0.49
CA THR A 73 -14.72 -5.27 0.64
C THR A 73 -15.52 -5.76 1.87
N GLY A 74 -16.27 -4.87 2.53
CA GLY A 74 -17.10 -5.19 3.70
C GLY A 74 -16.37 -5.15 5.05
N HIS A 75 -15.09 -4.80 5.08
CA HIS A 75 -14.30 -4.73 6.32
C HIS A 75 -14.29 -3.31 6.92
N GLY A 76 -14.18 -3.24 8.25
CA GLY A 76 -14.02 -1.99 9.00
C GLY A 76 -12.59 -1.73 9.46
N LEU A 77 -12.43 -0.93 10.53
CA LEU A 77 -11.14 -0.57 11.15
C LEU A 77 -10.67 -1.59 12.21
N SER A 78 -11.48 -2.61 12.42
CA SER A 78 -11.18 -3.78 13.26
C SER A 78 -12.03 -4.95 12.76
N GLY A 79 -11.55 -6.17 12.94
CA GLY A 79 -12.33 -7.33 12.51
C GLY A 79 -11.52 -8.61 12.41
N PRO A 80 -12.18 -9.72 12.05
CA PRO A 80 -11.49 -10.95 11.73
C PRO A 80 -10.64 -10.77 10.46
N MET A 81 -9.52 -11.49 10.40
CA MET A 81 -8.79 -11.70 9.15
C MET A 81 -9.15 -13.08 8.60
N THR A 82 -9.19 -13.22 7.28
CA THR A 82 -9.58 -14.46 6.60
C THR A 82 -8.36 -15.10 5.96
N ARG A 83 -8.39 -16.43 5.78
CA ARG A 83 -7.30 -17.15 5.11
C ARG A 83 -7.24 -16.69 3.64
N THR A 84 -6.06 -16.29 3.18
CA THR A 84 -5.87 -15.92 1.78
C THR A 84 -6.07 -17.15 0.88
N PRO A 85 -6.94 -17.08 -0.15
CA PRO A 85 -7.16 -18.20 -1.07
C PRO A 85 -5.86 -18.62 -1.76
N GLY A 86 -5.49 -19.91 -1.69
CA GLY A 86 -4.23 -20.41 -2.23
C GLY A 86 -2.95 -19.93 -1.51
N GLY A 87 -3.09 -19.05 -0.50
CA GLY A 87 -2.00 -18.55 0.32
C GLY A 87 -1.73 -19.40 1.57
N ASN A 88 -0.69 -19.01 2.30
CA ASN A 88 -0.32 -19.53 3.63
C ASN A 88 -0.33 -18.42 4.70
N ASP A 89 -1.08 -17.36 4.43
CA ASP A 89 -1.27 -16.19 5.27
C ASP A 89 -2.77 -15.93 5.50
N TYR A 90 -3.03 -14.97 6.38
CA TYR A 90 -4.34 -14.38 6.62
C TYR A 90 -4.31 -12.94 6.16
N SER A 91 -5.41 -12.47 5.59
CA SER A 91 -5.53 -11.10 5.11
C SER A 91 -6.86 -10.46 5.49
N VAL A 92 -6.83 -9.13 5.49
CA VAL A 92 -8.02 -8.29 5.41
C VAL A 92 -7.73 -7.24 4.34
N THR A 93 -8.69 -7.00 3.46
CA THR A 93 -8.56 -6.04 2.38
C THR A 93 -9.56 -4.90 2.54
N GLY A 94 -9.30 -3.77 1.90
CA GLY A 94 -10.26 -2.66 1.81
C GLY A 94 -10.60 -2.01 3.15
N ILE A 95 -9.65 -1.95 4.07
CA ILE A 95 -9.79 -1.19 5.33
C ILE A 95 -9.95 0.29 4.98
N PRO A 96 -11.05 0.96 5.38
CA PRO A 96 -11.33 2.33 4.97
C PRO A 96 -10.69 3.35 5.93
N ILE A 97 -9.38 3.25 6.15
CA ILE A 97 -8.66 4.13 7.08
C ILE A 97 -8.43 5.53 6.49
N THR A 98 -8.39 6.54 7.35
CA THR A 98 -8.06 7.94 6.99
C THR A 98 -6.80 8.38 7.74
N PRO A 99 -6.05 9.40 7.28
CA PRO A 99 -4.85 9.86 7.98
C PRO A 99 -5.16 10.68 9.25
N ILE A 100 -6.42 10.87 9.61
CA ILE A 100 -6.83 11.57 10.82
C ILE A 100 -7.24 10.54 11.87
N GLU A 101 -6.64 10.60 13.05
CA GLU A 101 -6.97 9.76 14.20
C GLU A 101 -8.27 10.22 14.87
N ASP A 102 -8.80 9.41 15.79
CA ASP A 102 -10.07 9.71 16.46
C ASP A 102 -10.01 10.97 17.32
N ASN A 103 -8.82 11.36 17.75
CA ASN A 103 -8.54 12.60 18.49
C ASN A 103 -8.34 13.83 17.57
N GLY A 104 -8.47 13.67 16.25
CA GLY A 104 -8.29 14.74 15.27
C GLY A 104 -6.83 15.00 14.84
N ARG A 105 -5.86 14.28 15.41
CA ARG A 105 -4.45 14.38 15.01
C ARG A 105 -4.22 13.68 13.69
N GLU A 106 -3.44 14.30 12.81
CA GLU A 106 -2.94 13.62 11.62
C GLU A 106 -1.85 12.61 11.99
N ASN A 107 -2.02 11.37 11.54
CA ASN A 107 -1.06 10.30 11.64
C ASN A 107 -1.03 9.52 10.32
N PRO A 108 0.02 9.67 9.49
CA PRO A 108 0.16 8.88 8.28
C PRO A 108 0.61 7.44 8.52
N TYR A 109 1.04 7.12 9.75
CA TYR A 109 1.54 5.81 10.14
C TYR A 109 0.77 5.22 11.35
N PRO A 110 -0.56 5.08 11.27
CA PRO A 110 -1.34 4.45 12.32
C PRO A 110 -0.93 2.97 12.44
N LEU A 111 -0.87 2.45 13.67
CA LEU A 111 -0.49 1.07 13.94
C LEU A 111 -1.73 0.19 14.04
N ALA A 112 -1.76 -0.88 13.25
CA ALA A 112 -2.63 -2.01 13.49
C ALA A 112 -1.99 -2.94 14.52
N THR A 113 -2.81 -3.50 15.40
CA THR A 113 -2.45 -4.62 16.26
C THR A 113 -3.14 -5.86 15.74
N ILE A 114 -2.37 -6.91 15.42
CA ILE A 114 -2.86 -8.18 14.91
C ILE A 114 -2.66 -9.25 15.98
N THR A 115 -3.70 -10.00 16.30
CA THR A 115 -3.71 -11.02 17.35
C THR A 115 -4.13 -12.38 16.78
N ALA A 116 -3.34 -13.41 17.07
CA ALA A 116 -3.69 -14.80 16.81
C ALA A 116 -4.25 -15.46 18.07
N LYS A 117 -5.37 -16.20 17.94
CA LYS A 117 -5.98 -16.94 19.05
C LYS A 117 -6.22 -18.41 18.71
N LYS A 118 -6.05 -19.29 19.69
CA LYS A 118 -6.40 -20.72 19.63
C LYS A 118 -7.28 -21.06 20.84
N ASN A 119 -8.47 -21.59 20.61
CA ASN A 119 -9.45 -21.90 21.68
C ASN A 119 -9.72 -20.71 22.63
N GLY A 120 -9.74 -19.49 22.10
CA GLY A 120 -9.94 -18.25 22.87
C GLY A 120 -8.68 -17.69 23.55
N VAL A 121 -7.59 -18.44 23.60
CA VAL A 121 -6.30 -18.02 24.19
C VAL A 121 -5.46 -17.30 23.15
N THR A 122 -4.90 -16.15 23.50
CA THR A 122 -3.95 -15.42 22.65
C THR A 122 -2.63 -16.19 22.53
N MET A 123 -2.25 -16.54 21.30
CA MET A 123 -1.01 -17.24 20.99
C MET A 123 0.12 -16.27 20.65
N GLY A 124 -0.21 -15.11 20.10
CA GLY A 124 0.76 -14.09 19.73
C GLY A 124 0.10 -12.82 19.22
N THR A 125 0.87 -11.74 19.27
CA THR A 125 0.46 -10.42 18.79
C THR A 125 1.63 -9.76 18.07
N THR A 126 1.35 -9.02 17.00
CA THR A 126 2.31 -8.15 16.33
C THR A 126 1.66 -6.79 16.04
N GLN A 127 2.49 -5.79 15.73
CA GLN A 127 2.05 -4.47 15.29
C GLN A 127 2.73 -4.08 13.99
N VAL A 128 1.96 -3.46 13.10
CA VAL A 128 2.43 -3.01 11.79
C VAL A 128 1.76 -1.70 11.40
N VAL A 129 2.45 -0.88 10.62
CA VAL A 129 1.90 0.38 10.09
C VAL A 129 0.87 0.10 9.01
N VAL A 130 -0.25 0.82 9.05
CA VAL A 130 -1.28 0.88 8.00
C VAL A 130 -1.14 2.24 7.31
N PRO A 131 -0.24 2.39 6.33
CA PRO A 131 0.13 3.71 5.82
C PRO A 131 -1.05 4.37 5.10
N VAL A 132 -1.30 5.64 5.38
CA VAL A 132 -2.45 6.36 4.82
C VAL A 132 -2.13 7.85 4.66
N SER A 133 -2.64 8.48 3.60
CA SER A 133 -2.42 9.89 3.35
C SER A 133 -3.52 10.50 2.47
N TRP A 134 -3.74 11.81 2.62
CA TRP A 134 -4.50 12.64 1.68
C TRP A 134 -3.60 13.58 0.87
N GLU A 135 -2.29 13.41 1.00
CA GLU A 135 -1.26 14.19 0.35
C GLU A 135 -1.25 13.89 -1.16
N ILE A 136 -1.83 14.83 -1.89
CA ILE A 136 -1.75 14.97 -3.35
C ILE A 136 -1.75 16.48 -3.57
N SER A 137 -0.64 17.00 -4.09
CA SER A 137 -0.30 18.43 -4.08
C SER A 137 -0.59 19.09 -5.43
N CYS A 138 -1.68 18.73 -6.12
CA CYS A 138 -2.00 19.35 -7.41
C CYS A 138 -2.20 20.87 -7.31
N HIS A 139 -2.51 21.40 -6.12
CA HIS A 139 -2.61 22.83 -5.84
C HIS A 139 -1.29 23.60 -6.11
N LEU A 140 -0.16 22.91 -6.28
CA LEU A 140 1.08 23.54 -6.73
C LEU A 140 0.92 24.20 -8.11
N CYS A 141 0.05 23.66 -8.98
CA CYS A 141 -0.20 24.17 -10.33
C CYS A 141 -1.68 24.47 -10.63
N HIS A 142 -2.61 23.75 -9.98
CA HIS A 142 -4.06 23.94 -10.07
C HIS A 142 -4.54 24.83 -8.91
N ASN A 143 -4.26 26.12 -9.02
CA ASN A 143 -4.45 27.12 -7.97
C ASN A 143 -5.15 28.39 -8.45
N THR A 144 -6.01 28.29 -9.46
CA THR A 144 -6.80 29.43 -9.93
C THR A 144 -7.54 30.10 -8.75
N PRO A 145 -7.38 31.42 -8.53
CA PRO A 145 -7.99 32.10 -7.39
C PRO A 145 -9.52 31.91 -7.35
N ASN A 146 -10.05 31.64 -6.16
CA ASN A 146 -11.48 31.38 -5.89
C ASN A 146 -12.04 30.13 -6.58
N VAL A 147 -11.18 29.21 -7.01
CA VAL A 147 -11.57 27.93 -7.60
C VAL A 147 -10.93 26.82 -6.76
N SER A 148 -11.70 25.81 -6.39
CA SER A 148 -11.12 24.66 -5.69
C SER A 148 -10.14 23.94 -6.63
N THR A 149 -9.09 23.32 -6.08
CA THR A 149 -8.12 22.58 -6.89
C THR A 149 -8.79 21.48 -7.72
N ALA A 150 -9.82 20.82 -7.19
CA ALA A 150 -10.58 19.81 -7.93
C ALA A 150 -11.37 20.43 -9.10
N THR A 151 -12.06 21.56 -8.89
CA THR A 151 -12.72 22.30 -9.98
C THR A 151 -11.72 22.72 -11.06
N ASP A 152 -10.55 23.23 -10.65
CA ASP A 152 -9.52 23.70 -11.58
C ASP A 152 -8.98 22.56 -12.45
N ILE A 153 -8.82 21.36 -11.87
CA ILE A 153 -8.48 20.13 -12.62
C ILE A 153 -9.57 19.80 -13.64
N LEU A 154 -10.84 19.76 -13.22
CA LEU A 154 -11.95 19.40 -14.10
C LEU A 154 -12.12 20.42 -15.24
N ARG A 155 -11.94 21.73 -14.97
CA ARG A 155 -11.91 22.78 -15.99
C ARG A 155 -10.78 22.60 -16.99
N ALA A 156 -9.59 22.27 -16.50
CA ALA A 156 -8.45 22.01 -17.37
C ALA A 156 -8.73 20.79 -18.27
N HIS A 157 -9.34 19.74 -17.71
CA HIS A 157 -9.75 18.56 -18.46
C HIS A 157 -10.80 18.89 -19.53
N ASP A 158 -11.86 19.61 -19.16
CA ASP A 158 -12.92 20.06 -20.08
C ASP A 158 -12.36 20.89 -21.23
N ARG A 159 -11.46 21.83 -20.95
CA ARG A 159 -10.79 22.65 -21.97
C ARG A 159 -9.92 21.83 -22.92
N LEU A 160 -9.17 20.85 -22.41
CA LEU A 160 -8.19 20.10 -23.21
C LEU A 160 -8.83 18.94 -23.99
N HIS A 161 -9.93 18.39 -23.49
CA HIS A 161 -10.53 17.17 -24.02
C HIS A 161 -11.99 17.34 -24.48
N GLY A 162 -12.55 18.54 -24.37
CA GLY A 162 -13.93 18.83 -24.79
C GLY A 162 -14.99 18.14 -23.93
N THR A 163 -14.64 17.79 -22.68
CA THR A 163 -15.57 17.18 -21.72
C THR A 163 -16.43 18.23 -21.00
N GLN A 164 -17.35 17.78 -20.15
CA GLN A 164 -18.18 18.64 -19.28
C GLN A 164 -18.15 18.17 -17.82
N LEU A 165 -17.00 17.66 -17.37
CA LEU A 165 -16.81 17.04 -16.07
C LEU A 165 -17.08 18.00 -14.91
N GLU A 166 -16.78 19.29 -15.04
CA GLU A 166 -17.11 20.26 -13.98
C GLU A 166 -18.61 20.31 -13.68
N LEU A 167 -19.45 20.21 -14.71
CA LEU A 167 -20.91 20.23 -14.59
C LEU A 167 -21.47 18.89 -14.08
N ASN A 168 -20.67 17.82 -14.13
CA ASN A 168 -21.09 16.45 -13.82
C ASN A 168 -20.36 15.89 -12.59
N LYS A 169 -20.02 16.76 -11.62
CA LYS A 169 -19.47 16.34 -10.32
C LYS A 169 -20.50 15.53 -9.50
N PRO A 170 -20.05 14.57 -8.65
CA PRO A 170 -18.66 14.18 -8.46
C PRO A 170 -18.16 13.26 -9.58
N VAL A 171 -16.87 13.37 -9.92
CA VAL A 171 -16.26 12.60 -11.02
C VAL A 171 -15.33 11.51 -10.50
N LEU A 172 -15.58 10.25 -10.86
CA LEU A 172 -14.60 9.17 -10.70
C LEU A 172 -13.69 9.14 -11.93
N CYS A 173 -12.39 9.41 -11.75
CA CYS A 173 -11.42 9.37 -12.86
C CYS A 173 -11.41 8.00 -13.56
N ALA A 174 -11.51 6.93 -12.76
CA ALA A 174 -11.57 5.56 -13.23
C ALA A 174 -12.89 5.18 -13.95
N GLY A 175 -13.89 6.06 -13.96
CA GLY A 175 -15.10 5.87 -14.77
C GLY A 175 -14.83 5.95 -16.27
N CYS A 176 -13.78 6.68 -16.66
CA CYS A 176 -13.33 6.79 -18.05
C CYS A 176 -11.96 6.16 -18.28
N HIS A 177 -11.02 6.36 -17.37
CA HIS A 177 -9.67 5.83 -17.48
C HIS A 177 -9.58 4.43 -16.85
N ALA A 178 -8.97 3.47 -17.53
CA ALA A 178 -8.74 2.15 -16.92
C ALA A 178 -7.85 2.28 -15.67
N ASP A 179 -8.22 1.60 -14.59
CA ASP A 179 -7.46 1.58 -13.34
C ASP A 179 -7.52 0.19 -12.68
N PRO A 180 -6.44 -0.61 -12.78
CA PRO A 180 -6.34 -1.91 -12.13
C PRO A 180 -6.54 -1.90 -10.61
N ALA A 181 -6.22 -0.80 -9.90
CA ALA A 181 -6.43 -0.73 -8.45
C ALA A 181 -7.92 -0.78 -8.07
N LEU A 182 -8.80 -0.32 -8.96
CA LEU A 182 -10.26 -0.36 -8.79
C LEU A 182 -10.92 -1.49 -9.59
N GLY A 183 -10.13 -2.28 -10.34
CA GLY A 183 -10.67 -3.22 -11.32
C GLY A 183 -11.50 -2.53 -12.43
N ALA A 184 -11.29 -1.24 -12.65
CA ALA A 184 -12.05 -0.46 -13.60
C ALA A 184 -11.50 -0.67 -15.02
N PRO A 185 -12.31 -1.15 -15.98
CA PRO A 185 -11.84 -1.45 -17.33
C PRO A 185 -11.56 -0.18 -18.16
N GLY A 186 -12.06 0.96 -17.73
CA GLY A 186 -12.03 2.21 -18.50
C GLY A 186 -12.90 2.15 -19.75
N GLN A 187 -12.74 3.16 -20.62
CA GLN A 187 -13.46 3.30 -21.88
C GLN A 187 -12.54 3.02 -23.08
N PRO A 188 -13.05 2.41 -24.16
CA PRO A 188 -12.29 2.19 -25.38
C PRO A 188 -11.69 3.49 -25.93
N GLY A 189 -10.41 3.47 -26.32
CA GLY A 189 -9.71 4.63 -26.88
C GLY A 189 -9.25 5.67 -25.85
N VAL A 190 -9.53 5.47 -24.56
CA VAL A 190 -9.02 6.32 -23.47
C VAL A 190 -7.81 5.66 -22.83
N SER A 191 -6.73 6.41 -22.66
CA SER A 191 -5.53 5.93 -21.96
C SER A 191 -5.87 5.48 -20.54
N ASN A 192 -5.18 4.46 -20.03
CA ASN A 192 -5.28 4.12 -18.61
C ASN A 192 -4.89 5.32 -17.73
N PHE A 193 -5.36 5.33 -16.48
CA PHE A 193 -5.27 6.50 -15.62
C PHE A 193 -3.83 6.92 -15.33
N SER A 194 -2.95 5.95 -15.06
CA SER A 194 -1.51 6.20 -14.87
C SER A 194 -0.90 6.84 -16.12
N SER A 195 -1.14 6.27 -17.30
CA SER A 195 -0.60 6.81 -18.55
C SER A 195 -1.08 8.23 -18.82
N ALA A 196 -2.38 8.50 -18.66
CA ALA A 196 -2.96 9.83 -18.85
C ALA A 196 -2.34 10.87 -17.90
N MET A 197 -2.22 10.53 -16.61
CA MET A 197 -1.67 11.43 -15.61
C MET A 197 -0.18 11.69 -15.84
N HIS A 198 0.63 10.65 -15.96
CA HIS A 198 2.08 10.79 -16.07
C HIS A 198 2.51 11.47 -17.38
N THR A 199 1.95 11.06 -18.53
CA THR A 199 2.35 11.65 -19.83
C THR A 199 1.91 13.11 -19.95
N SER A 200 0.77 13.48 -19.38
CA SER A 200 0.34 14.87 -19.35
C SER A 200 1.27 15.73 -18.50
N HIS A 201 1.67 15.25 -17.31
CA HIS A 201 2.40 16.09 -16.36
C HIS A 201 3.93 16.08 -16.55
N ALA A 202 4.52 14.99 -17.05
CA ALA A 202 5.98 14.85 -17.15
C ALA A 202 6.71 16.06 -17.79
N PRO A 203 6.22 16.69 -18.88
CA PRO A 203 6.92 17.83 -19.51
C PRO A 203 6.95 19.11 -18.66
N ARG A 204 6.18 19.17 -17.57
CA ARG A 204 5.96 20.39 -16.78
C ARG A 204 6.18 20.17 -15.28
N MET A 205 6.77 19.07 -14.83
CA MET A 205 6.93 18.87 -13.39
C MET A 205 8.10 19.63 -12.77
N ALA A 206 9.11 20.02 -13.55
CA ALA A 206 10.23 20.83 -13.09
C ALA A 206 9.80 22.17 -12.46
N MET A 207 8.69 22.77 -12.93
CA MET A 207 8.15 24.02 -12.37
C MET A 207 7.56 23.86 -10.95
N ALA A 208 7.33 22.63 -10.48
CA ALA A 208 6.92 22.40 -9.09
C ALA A 208 8.06 22.65 -8.09
N GLY A 209 9.32 22.69 -8.54
CA GLY A 209 10.49 22.99 -7.69
C GLY A 209 10.76 21.96 -6.59
N LEU A 210 10.26 20.73 -6.74
CA LEU A 210 10.48 19.65 -5.79
C LEU A 210 11.77 18.90 -6.11
N LYS A 211 12.52 18.51 -5.08
CA LYS A 211 13.68 17.61 -5.24
C LYS A 211 13.28 16.26 -5.84
N ASN A 212 12.12 15.76 -5.44
CA ASN A 212 11.48 14.59 -6.03
C ASN A 212 10.11 15.01 -6.56
N GLU A 213 10.00 15.12 -7.87
CA GLU A 213 8.79 15.56 -8.57
C GLU A 213 7.61 14.59 -8.39
N CYS A 214 7.88 13.30 -8.13
CA CYS A 214 6.83 12.32 -7.87
C CYS A 214 5.99 12.71 -6.65
N TYR A 215 6.57 13.43 -5.67
CA TYR A 215 5.87 13.87 -4.47
C TYR A 215 4.87 15.02 -4.69
N ALA A 216 4.77 15.56 -5.90
CA ALA A 216 3.68 16.46 -6.24
C ALA A 216 2.33 15.73 -6.28
N CYS A 217 2.33 14.44 -6.65
CA CYS A 217 1.11 13.66 -6.87
C CYS A 217 1.02 12.45 -5.94
N HIS A 218 2.16 11.83 -5.59
CA HIS A 218 2.23 10.73 -4.65
C HIS A 218 2.58 11.24 -3.25
N PRO A 219 2.09 10.61 -2.17
CA PRO A 219 2.39 11.05 -0.81
C PRO A 219 3.90 11.06 -0.55
N GLY A 220 4.46 12.12 0.02
CA GLY A 220 5.92 12.21 0.15
C GLY A 220 6.51 13.51 0.65
N VAL A 221 5.90 14.67 0.42
CA VAL A 221 6.45 15.95 0.94
C VAL A 221 6.39 15.96 2.46
N ARG A 222 5.34 15.37 3.05
CA ARG A 222 5.13 15.26 4.49
C ARG A 222 5.02 13.82 4.95
N THR A 223 4.30 12.97 4.23
CA THR A 223 3.97 11.61 4.70
C THR A 223 4.91 10.53 4.19
N LEU A 224 5.95 10.89 3.42
CA LEU A 224 7.05 10.02 2.98
C LEU A 224 6.59 8.60 2.60
N CYS A 225 5.94 8.44 1.44
CA CYS A 225 5.51 7.11 0.97
C CYS A 225 6.70 6.14 0.94
N GLN A 226 7.80 6.57 0.32
CA GLN A 226 9.10 5.90 0.43
C GLN A 226 9.81 6.37 1.70
N ARG A 227 10.15 5.41 2.56
CA ARG A 227 10.89 5.63 3.82
C ARG A 227 11.78 4.45 4.21
N ASP A 228 12.02 3.56 3.25
CA ASP A 228 12.75 2.31 3.41
C ASP A 228 14.27 2.46 3.45
N VAL A 229 14.95 1.32 3.58
CA VAL A 229 16.42 1.22 3.57
C VAL A 229 17.04 1.78 2.28
N HIS A 230 16.38 1.69 1.13
CA HIS A 230 16.91 2.24 -0.13
C HIS A 230 16.92 3.78 -0.09
N LEU A 231 15.87 4.40 0.46
CA LEU A 231 15.89 5.84 0.72
C LEU A 231 17.06 6.25 1.62
N SER A 232 17.32 5.46 2.68
CA SER A 232 18.46 5.73 3.59
C SER A 232 19.82 5.64 2.90
N ARG A 233 19.89 4.93 1.76
CA ARG A 233 21.06 4.80 0.89
C ARG A 233 21.09 5.81 -0.25
N GLY A 234 20.16 6.76 -0.28
CA GLY A 234 20.11 7.83 -1.27
C GLY A 234 19.35 7.48 -2.55
N MET A 235 18.68 6.33 -2.61
CA MET A 235 17.79 5.99 -3.73
C MET A 235 16.47 6.74 -3.61
N SER A 236 15.82 6.91 -4.75
CA SER A 236 14.58 7.63 -4.98
C SER A 236 13.64 6.80 -5.83
N CYS A 237 12.47 7.34 -6.14
CA CYS A 237 11.44 6.64 -6.92
C CYS A 237 11.95 6.20 -8.30
N VAL A 238 12.74 7.04 -8.96
CA VAL A 238 13.18 6.80 -10.35
C VAL A 238 14.24 5.70 -10.45
N ASP A 239 14.93 5.38 -9.36
CA ASP A 239 15.92 4.31 -9.32
C ASP A 239 15.27 2.92 -9.44
N CYS A 240 13.97 2.81 -9.12
CA CYS A 240 13.20 1.57 -9.27
C CYS A 240 12.12 1.69 -10.37
N HIS A 241 11.41 2.82 -10.45
CA HIS A 241 10.26 2.98 -11.33
C HIS A 241 10.59 3.58 -12.70
N ASP A 242 11.82 4.04 -12.94
CA ASP A 242 12.23 4.87 -14.09
C ASP A 242 11.61 6.29 -14.01
N SER A 243 11.88 7.11 -15.02
CA SER A 243 11.35 8.46 -15.21
C SER A 243 9.81 8.50 -15.24
N MET A 244 9.26 9.67 -14.92
CA MET A 244 7.80 9.89 -14.97
C MET A 244 7.18 9.54 -16.32
N LEU A 245 7.89 9.83 -17.43
CA LEU A 245 7.41 9.49 -18.77
C LEU A 245 7.39 7.97 -19.00
N ALA A 246 8.41 7.24 -18.51
CA ALA A 246 8.45 5.78 -18.59
C ALA A 246 7.36 5.12 -17.74
N VAL A 247 7.06 5.64 -16.55
CA VAL A 247 5.90 5.23 -15.74
C VAL A 247 4.58 5.47 -16.50
N GLY A 248 4.50 6.53 -17.29
CA GLY A 248 3.36 6.84 -18.14
C GLY A 248 3.23 6.00 -19.42
N SER A 249 4.14 5.06 -19.68
CA SER A 249 4.10 4.24 -20.89
C SER A 249 2.79 3.45 -20.98
N PRO A 250 2.10 3.44 -22.14
CA PRO A 250 0.90 2.64 -22.34
C PRO A 250 1.16 1.13 -22.31
N THR A 251 2.42 0.70 -22.39
CA THR A 251 2.81 -0.72 -22.29
C THR A 251 2.88 -1.21 -20.85
N ARG A 252 2.89 -0.31 -19.86
CA ARG A 252 2.90 -0.67 -18.43
C ARG A 252 1.47 -0.77 -17.91
N ARG A 253 1.24 -1.74 -17.03
CA ARG A 253 0.00 -1.90 -16.28
C ARG A 253 0.24 -1.43 -14.84
N PRO A 254 -0.28 -0.27 -14.42
CA PRO A 254 -0.07 0.22 -13.06
C PRO A 254 -0.65 -0.76 -12.04
N TRP A 255 -0.03 -0.88 -10.86
CA TRP A 255 -0.40 -1.81 -9.79
C TRP A 255 -0.18 -3.29 -10.08
N LEU A 256 0.23 -3.64 -11.31
CA LEU A 256 0.48 -5.02 -11.76
C LEU A 256 1.93 -5.21 -12.24
N ASP A 257 2.49 -4.22 -12.92
CA ASP A 257 3.87 -4.21 -13.42
C ASP A 257 4.73 -3.27 -12.56
N GLU A 258 5.11 -3.75 -11.38
CA GLU A 258 5.92 -3.02 -10.40
C GLU A 258 7.39 -3.48 -10.42
N PRO A 259 8.34 -2.65 -9.92
CA PRO A 259 9.75 -3.01 -9.86
C PRO A 259 9.98 -4.30 -9.06
N LEU A 260 10.89 -5.15 -9.53
CA LEU A 260 11.23 -6.42 -8.89
C LEU A 260 12.56 -6.28 -8.12
N CYS A 261 12.66 -6.92 -6.96
CA CYS A 261 13.91 -7.03 -6.20
C CYS A 261 14.98 -7.74 -7.05
N ALA A 262 14.58 -8.75 -7.81
CA ALA A 262 15.45 -9.50 -8.71
C ALA A 262 16.22 -8.61 -9.71
N ASP A 263 15.63 -7.49 -10.14
CA ASP A 263 16.22 -6.61 -11.17
C ASP A 263 17.56 -6.01 -10.72
N CYS A 264 17.82 -5.92 -9.41
CA CYS A 264 19.09 -5.44 -8.85
C CYS A 264 19.79 -6.49 -7.98
N HIS A 265 19.04 -7.17 -7.10
CA HIS A 265 19.63 -8.04 -6.08
C HIS A 265 20.00 -9.44 -6.58
N GLN A 266 19.49 -9.87 -7.74
CA GLN A 266 19.86 -11.18 -8.30
C GLN A 266 21.34 -11.26 -8.65
N ALA A 267 21.94 -10.16 -9.12
CA ALA A 267 23.36 -10.10 -9.45
C ALA A 267 24.25 -10.24 -8.20
N GLU A 268 23.80 -9.69 -7.06
CA GLU A 268 24.49 -9.79 -5.77
C GLU A 268 24.33 -11.17 -5.13
N HIS A 269 23.17 -11.81 -5.35
CA HIS A 269 22.83 -13.12 -4.79
C HIS A 269 22.29 -14.09 -5.86
N PRO A 270 23.16 -14.68 -6.71
CA PRO A 270 22.73 -15.49 -7.86
C PRO A 270 21.97 -16.77 -7.51
N THR A 271 22.11 -17.27 -6.28
CA THR A 271 21.46 -18.50 -5.82
C THR A 271 20.16 -18.24 -5.03
N TRP A 272 19.77 -16.99 -4.85
CA TRP A 272 18.55 -16.62 -4.13
C TRP A 272 17.38 -16.51 -5.10
N GLU A 273 16.20 -16.86 -4.62
CA GLU A 273 14.93 -16.60 -5.30
C GLU A 273 14.29 -15.34 -4.72
N PHE A 274 13.79 -14.46 -5.58
CA PHE A 274 13.12 -13.22 -5.19
C PHE A 274 11.61 -13.35 -5.39
N GLU A 275 10.99 -12.47 -6.18
CA GLU A 275 9.57 -12.53 -6.47
C GLU A 275 9.17 -13.84 -7.17
N GLU A 276 8.13 -14.50 -6.63
CA GLU A 276 7.49 -15.64 -7.29
C GLU A 276 6.95 -15.21 -8.68
N PRO A 277 7.04 -16.06 -9.72
CA PRO A 277 6.56 -15.72 -11.06
C PRO A 277 5.11 -15.23 -11.08
N GLY A 278 4.90 -14.04 -11.65
CA GLY A 278 3.58 -13.43 -11.79
C GLY A 278 3.00 -12.84 -10.49
N LYS A 279 3.80 -12.75 -9.43
CA LYS A 279 3.41 -12.10 -8.17
C LYS A 279 4.27 -10.87 -7.90
N LEU A 280 3.71 -9.91 -7.18
CA LEU A 280 4.45 -8.76 -6.69
C LEU A 280 5.16 -9.10 -5.37
N TYR A 281 6.19 -8.34 -5.00
CA TYR A 281 6.88 -8.45 -3.71
C TYR A 281 5.93 -8.61 -2.50
N LYS A 282 4.83 -7.85 -2.47
CA LYS A 282 3.83 -7.90 -1.38
C LYS A 282 3.04 -9.22 -1.30
N GLU A 283 3.07 -10.02 -2.37
CA GLU A 283 2.38 -11.31 -2.55
C GLU A 283 3.35 -12.50 -2.60
N SER A 284 4.64 -12.23 -2.84
CA SER A 284 5.67 -13.24 -2.95
C SER A 284 6.15 -13.75 -1.59
N ARG A 285 6.70 -14.95 -1.62
CA ARG A 285 7.28 -15.64 -0.48
C ARG A 285 8.67 -16.13 -0.81
N GLY A 286 9.52 -16.13 0.20
CA GLY A 286 10.83 -16.77 0.21
C GLY A 286 11.00 -17.56 1.50
N HIS A 287 12.18 -18.12 1.72
CA HIS A 287 12.51 -18.86 2.94
C HIS A 287 11.42 -19.87 3.34
N ARG A 288 11.13 -20.81 2.44
CA ARG A 288 10.14 -21.89 2.65
C ARG A 288 8.71 -21.40 2.95
N GLY A 289 8.33 -20.29 2.31
CA GLY A 289 6.95 -19.79 2.34
C GLY A 289 6.71 -18.59 3.25
N ILE A 290 7.74 -18.00 3.84
CA ILE A 290 7.61 -16.72 4.56
C ILE A 290 7.35 -15.60 3.54
N MET A 291 6.28 -14.84 3.77
CA MET A 291 5.95 -13.65 2.99
C MET A 291 7.12 -12.68 3.01
N CYS A 292 7.55 -12.16 1.85
CA CYS A 292 8.65 -11.20 1.77
C CYS A 292 8.40 -10.02 2.72
N ALA A 293 7.18 -9.47 2.71
CA ALA A 293 6.79 -8.37 3.57
C ALA A 293 6.75 -8.69 5.08
N ALA A 294 6.60 -9.96 5.48
CA ALA A 294 6.66 -10.35 6.89
C ALA A 294 8.09 -10.31 7.44
N CYS A 295 9.09 -10.60 6.60
CA CYS A 295 10.50 -10.58 6.96
C CYS A 295 11.16 -9.20 6.74
N HIS A 296 10.87 -8.59 5.59
CA HIS A 296 11.54 -7.38 5.10
C HIS A 296 10.74 -6.09 5.33
N GLY A 297 9.45 -6.15 5.66
CA GLY A 297 8.57 -4.97 5.77
C GLY A 297 7.78 -4.68 4.50
N SER A 298 6.82 -3.75 4.57
CA SER A 298 5.92 -3.44 3.45
C SER A 298 6.67 -2.78 2.26
N PRO A 299 6.12 -2.83 1.03
CA PRO A 299 6.64 -2.03 -0.09
C PRO A 299 6.82 -0.56 0.32
N HIS A 300 7.92 0.06 -0.12
CA HIS A 300 8.32 1.43 0.24
C HIS A 300 8.65 1.66 1.73
N ALA A 301 8.59 0.61 2.55
CA ALA A 301 8.93 0.58 3.97
C ALA A 301 9.75 -0.69 4.33
N VAL A 302 10.61 -1.13 3.42
CA VAL A 302 11.58 -2.21 3.66
C VAL A 302 12.55 -1.78 4.76
N THR A 303 12.70 -2.60 5.79
CA THR A 303 13.41 -2.27 7.01
C THR A 303 14.94 -2.44 6.86
N PRO A 304 15.78 -1.67 7.59
CA PRO A 304 15.39 -0.66 8.57
C PRO A 304 14.91 0.62 7.87
N THR A 305 13.77 1.14 8.32
CA THR A 305 13.21 2.38 7.77
C THR A 305 13.69 3.58 8.56
N ILE A 306 13.61 4.77 7.97
CA ILE A 306 13.85 6.04 8.67
C ILE A 306 12.71 6.41 9.65
N THR A 307 11.59 5.68 9.62
CA THR A 307 10.41 5.91 10.45
C THR A 307 10.30 4.82 11.52
N ALA A 308 10.50 5.18 12.78
CA ALA A 308 10.56 4.23 13.89
C ALA A 308 9.34 3.28 13.98
N ALA A 309 8.15 3.73 13.58
CA ALA A 309 6.93 2.94 13.62
C ALA A 309 6.99 1.67 12.75
N ASP A 310 7.63 1.71 11.57
CA ASP A 310 7.73 0.51 10.72
C ASP A 310 8.76 -0.50 11.25
N ASN A 311 9.70 -0.05 12.08
CA ASN A 311 10.70 -0.93 12.69
C ASN A 311 10.17 -1.69 13.91
N LEU A 312 8.95 -1.39 14.40
CA LEU A 312 8.43 -1.94 15.66
C LEU A 312 8.32 -3.46 15.67
N GLN A 313 7.86 -4.07 14.57
CA GLN A 313 7.78 -5.53 14.47
C GLN A 313 9.16 -6.17 14.67
N ALA A 314 10.17 -5.68 13.96
CA ALA A 314 11.54 -6.18 14.08
C ALA A 314 12.10 -5.93 15.48
N MET A 315 11.93 -4.71 16.03
CA MET A 315 12.37 -4.38 17.39
C MET A 315 11.79 -5.34 18.44
N VAL A 316 10.50 -5.67 18.35
CA VAL A 316 9.85 -6.61 19.28
C VAL A 316 10.31 -8.05 19.04
N ALA A 317 10.50 -8.45 17.79
CA ALA A 317 10.87 -9.82 17.44
C ALA A 317 12.32 -10.16 17.79
N GLN A 318 13.28 -9.28 17.45
CA GLN A 318 14.72 -9.57 17.53
C GLN A 318 15.54 -8.54 18.34
N GLY A 319 14.90 -7.51 18.90
CA GLY A 319 15.58 -6.50 19.73
C GLY A 319 16.32 -5.40 18.97
N HIS A 320 16.29 -5.40 17.63
CA HIS A 320 16.90 -4.36 16.80
C HIS A 320 16.09 -4.11 15.51
N PRO A 321 16.22 -2.93 14.87
CA PRO A 321 15.52 -2.64 13.62
C PRO A 321 16.19 -3.38 12.46
N GLY A 322 15.46 -3.52 11.36
CA GLY A 322 15.95 -4.19 10.15
C GLY A 322 15.02 -5.29 9.67
N ARG A 323 15.42 -5.96 8.59
CA ARG A 323 14.81 -7.24 8.23
C ARG A 323 14.96 -8.21 9.39
N ILE A 324 14.03 -9.14 9.54
CA ILE A 324 14.17 -10.20 10.54
C ILE A 324 15.32 -11.12 10.10
N ASP A 325 16.45 -11.07 10.81
CA ASP A 325 17.66 -11.86 10.52
C ASP A 325 18.13 -12.70 11.73
N THR A 326 17.41 -12.61 12.85
CA THR A 326 17.62 -13.47 14.01
C THR A 326 16.83 -14.77 13.89
N CYS A 327 17.50 -15.90 13.64
CA CYS A 327 16.86 -17.19 13.36
C CYS A 327 15.87 -17.63 14.47
N THR A 328 16.20 -17.36 15.74
CA THR A 328 15.38 -17.76 16.89
C THR A 328 14.07 -16.99 17.03
N VAL A 329 13.81 -16.02 16.14
CA VAL A 329 12.49 -15.41 15.98
C VAL A 329 11.47 -16.44 15.49
N CYS A 330 11.88 -17.37 14.63
CA CYS A 330 10.99 -18.40 14.08
C CYS A 330 11.39 -19.78 14.57
N HIS A 331 12.68 -20.09 14.59
CA HIS A 331 13.19 -21.41 14.94
C HIS A 331 13.36 -21.56 16.46
N SER A 332 13.19 -22.78 16.97
CA SER A 332 13.41 -23.09 18.39
C SER A 332 14.89 -23.00 18.79
N GLU A 333 15.78 -23.20 17.82
CA GLU A 333 17.23 -23.07 17.93
C GLU A 333 17.81 -22.50 16.63
N VAL A 334 19.07 -22.07 16.64
CA VAL A 334 19.74 -21.57 15.43
C VAL A 334 20.05 -22.74 14.50
N PRO A 335 19.52 -22.79 13.26
CA PRO A 335 19.86 -23.84 12.31
C PRO A 335 21.36 -23.84 11.98
N SER A 336 21.94 -25.02 11.77
CA SER A 336 23.34 -25.16 11.33
C SER A 336 23.55 -24.87 9.85
N ASP A 337 22.48 -24.99 9.05
CA ASP A 337 22.55 -24.84 7.60
C ASP A 337 22.56 -23.36 7.18
N PRO A 338 23.12 -23.02 6.01
CA PRO A 338 23.05 -21.68 5.46
C PRO A 338 21.61 -21.21 5.29
N PHE A 339 21.37 -19.90 5.42
CA PHE A 339 20.04 -19.31 5.25
C PHE A 339 19.50 -19.57 3.83
N PRO A 340 18.40 -20.32 3.66
CA PRO A 340 17.81 -20.55 2.35
C PRO A 340 16.86 -19.39 2.01
N HIS A 341 17.26 -18.51 1.10
CA HIS A 341 16.40 -17.46 0.53
C HIS A 341 15.66 -17.99 -0.71
N ARG A 342 14.92 -19.09 -0.54
CA ARG A 342 14.18 -19.77 -1.61
C ARG A 342 12.86 -20.33 -1.12
N LEU A 343 11.91 -20.54 -2.02
CA LEU A 343 10.58 -21.03 -1.72
C LEU A 343 10.56 -22.53 -1.41
N THR A 344 11.34 -23.33 -2.13
CA THR A 344 11.40 -24.79 -1.96
C THR A 344 12.78 -25.23 -1.47
N ASP A 345 12.93 -26.49 -1.09
CA ASP A 345 14.26 -27.06 -0.85
C ASP A 345 14.97 -27.38 -2.16
N ASP A 346 16.30 -27.51 -2.10
CA ASP A 346 17.00 -28.26 -3.14
C ASP A 346 16.61 -29.71 -2.89
N ASP A 347 15.88 -30.32 -3.83
CA ASP A 347 15.67 -31.76 -3.83
C ASP A 347 17.01 -32.52 -3.91
#